data_AF-A0A7W0XKH2-F1
#
_entry.id   AF-A0A7W0XKH2-F1
#
_cell.length_a   1.000
_cell.length_b   1.000
_cell.length_c   1.000
_cell.angle_alpha   90.00
_cell.angle_beta   90.00
_cell.angle_gamma   90.00
#
_symmetry.space_group_name_H-M   'P 1'
#
loop_
_entity.id
_entity.type
_entity.pdbx_description
1 polymer ?
#
loop_
_entity_poly.entity_id
_entity_poly.type
_entity_poly.pdbx_seq_one_letter_code
_entity_poly.pdbx_strand_id
1 'polypeptide(L)'
;MRYTLAALLIAVAVIAGFNTAIAQDAPARQGNKLGEILKDDIAPERLALGLQLVQLSGTGRTFNEVLPNIAAEAKNAFIRANPQMQLGIIDVVDRIALGLVSRRPELDNYLARVWASGFTNEEMQELVEFYSSETGKKFAELHPQLLGVEMAAAQEWGRSVSRELTQKVSVELRLSLEADEKALRGDTAGPAAAEAAPAQ
;
A
#
# COMPACT_ATOMS: atom_id res chain seq x y z
N MET A 1 -11.38 -55.33 14.52
CA MET A 1 -11.05 -54.21 15.42
C MET A 1 -10.78 -52.99 14.57
N ARG A 2 -11.72 -52.03 14.55
CA ARG A 2 -11.63 -50.76 13.84
C ARG A 2 -11.16 -49.73 14.87
N TYR A 3 -9.98 -49.15 14.67
CA TYR A 3 -9.53 -48.01 15.47
C TYR A 3 -9.94 -46.72 14.75
N THR A 4 -10.94 -46.06 15.34
CA THR A 4 -11.24 -44.65 15.17
C THR A 4 -10.12 -43.83 15.82
N LEU A 5 -9.63 -42.79 15.12
CA LEU A 5 -9.02 -41.58 15.68
C LEU A 5 -8.62 -40.67 14.51
N ALA A 6 -9.61 -40.07 13.88
CA ALA A 6 -9.39 -38.87 13.07
C ALA A 6 -9.26 -37.68 14.04
N ALA A 7 -8.08 -37.52 14.62
CA ALA A 7 -7.70 -36.27 15.28
C ALA A 7 -7.46 -35.22 14.19
N LEU A 8 -8.53 -34.62 13.69
CA LEU A 8 -8.43 -33.46 12.82
C LEU A 8 -8.36 -32.23 13.73
N LEU A 9 -7.12 -31.93 14.16
CA LEU A 9 -6.75 -30.61 14.63
C LEU A 9 -7.04 -29.64 13.48
N ILE A 10 -8.21 -29.00 13.50
CA ILE A 10 -8.43 -27.78 12.73
C ILE A 10 -7.57 -26.73 13.43
N ALA A 11 -6.30 -26.66 13.03
CA ALA A 11 -5.56 -25.43 13.13
C ALA A 11 -6.42 -24.38 12.41
N VAL A 12 -7.04 -23.50 13.20
CA VAL A 12 -7.58 -22.25 12.70
C VAL A 12 -6.40 -21.58 12.02
N ALA A 13 -6.32 -21.72 10.70
CA ALA A 13 -5.52 -20.84 9.89
C ALA A 13 -6.09 -19.45 10.18
N VAL A 14 -5.44 -18.73 11.08
CA VAL A 14 -5.50 -17.27 11.12
C VAL A 14 -5.39 -16.87 9.66
N ILE A 15 -6.47 -16.32 9.11
CA ILE A 15 -6.46 -15.73 7.78
C ILE A 15 -5.44 -14.58 7.90
N ALA A 16 -4.19 -14.90 7.61
CA ALA A 16 -3.14 -13.94 7.37
C ALA A 16 -3.68 -13.07 6.26
N GLY A 17 -4.10 -11.86 6.64
CA GLY A 17 -4.91 -10.98 5.82
C GLY A 17 -4.27 -10.75 4.47
N PHE A 18 -5.10 -10.51 3.44
CA PHE A 18 -4.78 -9.73 2.23
C PHE A 18 -3.30 -9.68 1.83
N ASN A 19 -2.61 -10.83 1.81
CA ASN A 19 -1.17 -10.84 1.66
C ASN A 19 -0.91 -10.80 0.16
N THR A 20 -0.73 -9.55 -0.27
CA THR A 20 -0.14 -9.09 -1.52
C THR A 20 0.92 -10.03 -2.08
N ALA A 21 0.52 -10.99 -2.92
CA ALA A 21 1.44 -11.69 -3.82
C ALA A 21 1.97 -10.75 -4.95
N ILE A 22 1.49 -9.50 -5.01
CA ILE A 22 1.97 -8.44 -5.91
C ILE A 22 3.25 -7.75 -5.39
N ALA A 23 3.67 -7.99 -4.14
CA ALA A 23 4.70 -7.17 -3.49
C ALA A 23 6.16 -7.63 -3.68
N GLN A 24 6.43 -8.87 -4.11
CA GLN A 24 7.81 -9.39 -4.08
C GLN A 24 8.69 -8.99 -5.28
N ASP A 25 8.10 -8.62 -6.44
CA ASP A 25 8.87 -8.26 -7.65
C ASP A 25 8.73 -6.78 -8.09
N ALA A 26 7.80 -6.03 -7.49
CA ALA A 26 7.49 -4.65 -7.89
C ALA A 26 8.68 -3.66 -7.79
N PRO A 27 9.50 -3.64 -6.71
CA PRO A 27 10.53 -2.61 -6.56
C PRO A 27 11.68 -2.75 -7.57
N ALA A 28 12.05 -3.98 -7.95
CA ALA A 28 13.13 -4.21 -8.93
C ALA A 28 12.73 -3.78 -10.35
N ARG A 29 11.47 -4.04 -10.76
CA ARG A 29 10.95 -3.63 -12.07
C ARG A 29 10.81 -2.11 -12.20
N GLN A 30 10.38 -1.43 -11.13
CA GLN A 30 10.26 0.03 -11.10
C GLN A 30 11.63 0.72 -11.14
N GLY A 31 12.63 0.18 -10.41
CA GLY A 31 14.00 0.70 -10.45
C GLY A 31 14.64 0.60 -11.84
N ASN A 32 14.42 -0.50 -12.56
CA ASN A 32 14.93 -0.66 -13.93
C ASN A 32 14.30 0.36 -14.90
N LYS A 33 12.99 0.58 -14.80
CA LYS A 33 12.26 1.53 -15.66
C LYS A 33 12.73 2.98 -15.49
N LEU A 34 13.04 3.40 -14.27
CA LEU A 34 13.61 4.74 -14.03
C LEU A 34 14.97 4.90 -14.70
N GLY A 35 15.84 3.88 -14.59
CA GLY A 35 17.16 3.91 -15.21
C GLY A 35 17.13 3.98 -16.75
N GLU A 36 16.08 3.43 -17.37
CA GLU A 36 15.81 3.54 -18.81
C GLU A 36 15.36 4.97 -19.19
N ILE A 37 14.32 5.50 -18.52
CA ILE A 37 13.78 6.85 -18.76
C ILE A 37 14.85 7.95 -18.63
N LEU A 38 15.78 7.80 -17.69
CA LEU A 38 16.85 8.78 -17.48
C LEU A 38 17.93 8.77 -18.57
N LYS A 39 18.06 7.66 -19.32
CA LYS A 39 19.00 7.52 -20.44
C LYS A 39 18.40 7.96 -21.76
N ASP A 40 17.08 8.00 -21.88
CA ASP A 40 16.39 8.40 -23.10
C ASP A 40 16.76 9.84 -23.49
N ASP A 41 17.03 10.03 -24.77
CA ASP A 41 17.20 11.36 -25.34
C ASP A 41 15.83 11.96 -25.63
N ILE A 42 15.45 12.96 -24.83
CA ILE A 42 14.14 13.63 -24.93
C ILE A 42 14.36 14.98 -25.58
N ALA A 43 13.68 15.21 -26.70
CA ALA A 43 13.71 16.49 -27.39
C ALA A 43 13.41 17.66 -26.42
N PRO A 44 14.14 18.79 -26.51
CA PRO A 44 13.99 19.91 -25.57
C PRO A 44 12.55 20.42 -25.44
N GLU A 45 11.80 20.46 -26.53
CA GLU A 45 10.41 20.91 -26.57
C GLU A 45 9.49 19.96 -25.80
N ARG A 46 9.75 18.64 -25.90
CA ARG A 46 9.01 17.61 -25.17
C ARG A 46 9.32 17.66 -23.68
N LEU A 47 10.58 17.90 -23.32
CA LEU A 47 10.98 18.08 -21.92
C LEU A 47 10.33 19.34 -21.31
N ALA A 48 10.25 20.43 -22.07
CA ALA A 48 9.59 21.66 -21.63
C ALA A 48 8.10 21.45 -21.33
N LEU A 49 7.37 20.69 -22.16
CA LEU A 49 5.98 20.29 -21.89
C LEU A 49 5.88 19.46 -20.60
N GLY A 50 6.79 18.50 -20.40
CA GLY A 50 6.86 17.71 -19.17
C GLY A 50 7.08 18.58 -17.92
N LEU A 51 7.98 19.56 -17.99
CA LEU A 51 8.22 20.51 -16.89
C LEU A 51 6.98 21.35 -16.58
N GLN A 52 6.28 21.82 -17.60
CA GLN A 52 5.04 22.56 -17.46
C GLN A 52 3.96 21.70 -16.76
N LEU A 53 3.85 20.43 -17.13
CA LEU A 53 2.93 19.49 -16.47
C LEU A 53 3.30 19.21 -15.02
N VAL A 54 4.59 19.07 -14.68
CA VAL A 54 5.03 18.91 -13.28
C VAL A 54 4.58 20.09 -12.43
N GLN A 55 4.68 21.31 -12.96
CA GLN A 55 4.24 22.53 -12.28
C GLN A 55 2.72 22.60 -12.14
N LEU A 56 1.99 22.42 -13.25
CA LEU A 56 0.53 22.57 -13.29
C LEU A 56 -0.20 21.46 -12.52
N SER A 57 0.25 20.20 -12.64
CA SER A 57 -0.32 19.07 -11.89
C SER A 57 -0.02 19.14 -10.40
N GLY A 58 0.99 19.92 -10.00
CA GLY A 58 1.43 20.00 -8.61
C GLY A 58 2.09 18.73 -8.07
N THR A 59 2.36 17.75 -8.93
CA THR A 59 3.02 16.48 -8.56
C THR A 59 4.39 16.68 -7.93
N GLY A 60 5.09 17.76 -8.32
CA GLY A 60 6.35 18.15 -7.70
C GLY A 60 6.23 18.54 -6.22
N ARG A 61 5.04 18.94 -5.73
CA ARG A 61 4.86 19.40 -4.33
C ARG A 61 5.05 18.28 -3.32
N THR A 62 4.70 17.05 -3.69
CA THR A 62 4.88 15.86 -2.84
C THR A 62 6.34 15.63 -2.45
N PHE A 63 7.29 16.15 -3.25
CA PHE A 63 8.72 16.00 -3.01
C PHE A 63 9.37 17.18 -2.26
N ASN A 64 8.59 18.18 -1.83
CA ASN A 64 9.13 19.34 -1.10
C ASN A 64 9.83 18.95 0.21
N GLU A 65 9.38 17.87 0.85
CA GLU A 65 9.93 17.38 2.12
C GLU A 65 11.20 16.54 1.97
N VAL A 66 11.61 16.19 0.74
CA VAL A 66 12.77 15.31 0.52
C VAL A 66 14.05 15.92 1.10
N LEU A 67 14.34 17.19 0.79
CA LEU A 67 15.55 17.84 1.26
C LEU A 67 15.54 18.12 2.79
N PRO A 68 14.43 18.63 3.39
CA PRO A 68 14.29 18.69 4.84
C PRO A 68 14.50 17.35 5.54
N ASN A 69 13.96 16.25 5.01
CA ASN A 69 14.12 14.92 5.58
C ASN A 69 15.58 14.45 5.54
N ILE A 70 16.26 14.62 4.40
CA ILE A 70 17.69 14.29 4.27
C ILE A 70 18.52 15.11 5.28
N ALA A 71 18.22 16.40 5.44
CA ALA A 71 18.90 17.26 6.41
C ALA A 71 18.66 16.80 7.85
N ALA A 72 17.42 16.44 8.20
CA ALA A 72 17.06 15.93 9.53
C ALA A 72 17.77 14.59 9.83
N GLU A 73 17.81 13.67 8.87
CA GLU A 73 18.54 12.41 8.98
C GLU A 73 20.04 12.63 9.19
N ALA A 74 20.65 13.55 8.43
CA ALA A 74 22.05 13.93 8.59
C ALA A 74 22.33 14.50 9.99
N LYS A 75 21.50 15.45 10.47
CA LYS A 75 21.61 16.00 11.83
C LYS A 75 21.57 14.89 12.87
N ASN A 76 20.57 14.02 12.79
CA ASN A 76 20.41 12.90 13.72
C ASN A 76 21.65 11.98 13.72
N ALA A 77 22.21 11.67 12.55
CA ALA A 77 23.42 10.85 12.45
C ALA A 77 24.65 11.52 13.07
N PHE A 78 24.93 12.77 12.71
CA PHE A 78 26.11 13.49 13.18
C PHE A 78 26.03 13.84 14.67
N ILE A 79 24.84 14.21 15.19
CA ILE A 79 24.64 14.50 16.62
C ILE A 79 24.85 13.24 17.45
N ARG A 80 24.33 12.08 17.01
CA ARG A 80 24.59 10.81 17.70
C ARG A 80 26.07 10.48 17.78
N ALA A 81 26.82 10.76 16.71
CA ALA A 81 28.26 10.50 16.67
C ALA A 81 29.06 11.52 17.50
N ASN A 82 28.60 12.77 17.61
CA ASN A 82 29.30 13.86 18.30
C ASN A 82 28.33 14.74 19.09
N PRO A 83 27.78 14.26 20.24
CA PRO A 83 26.73 14.98 20.97
C PRO A 83 27.15 16.39 21.42
N GLN A 84 28.42 16.57 21.78
CA GLN A 84 28.97 17.86 22.20
C GLN A 84 28.99 18.93 21.09
N MET A 85 28.86 18.54 19.82
CA MET A 85 28.87 19.45 18.67
C MET A 85 27.46 19.80 18.17
N GLN A 86 26.40 19.48 18.92
CA GLN A 86 25.02 19.56 18.44
C GLN A 86 24.66 20.86 17.74
N LEU A 87 24.90 22.02 18.36
CA LEU A 87 24.54 23.32 17.78
C LEU A 87 25.31 23.58 16.47
N GLY A 88 26.62 23.34 16.46
CA GLY A 88 27.43 23.51 15.27
C GLY A 88 27.05 22.55 14.12
N ILE A 89 26.63 21.33 14.44
CA ILE A 89 26.12 20.37 13.44
C ILE A 89 24.81 20.88 12.84
N ILE A 90 23.88 21.37 13.67
CA ILE A 90 22.60 21.92 13.19
C ILE A 90 22.87 23.07 12.21
N ASP A 91 23.69 24.04 12.61
CA ASP A 91 24.02 25.21 11.79
C ASP A 91 24.68 24.83 10.46
N VAL A 92 25.64 23.90 10.49
CA VAL A 92 26.36 23.46 9.29
C VAL A 92 25.43 22.70 8.34
N VAL A 93 24.63 21.76 8.86
CA VAL A 93 23.71 20.98 8.02
C VAL A 93 22.64 21.87 7.41
N ASP A 94 22.07 22.81 8.17
CA ASP A 94 21.06 23.74 7.64
C ASP A 94 21.62 24.64 6.54
N ARG A 95 22.81 25.18 6.73
CA ARG A 95 23.49 25.99 5.70
C ARG A 95 23.76 25.19 4.43
N ILE A 96 24.22 23.94 4.56
CA ILE A 96 24.47 23.07 3.39
C ILE A 96 23.14 22.72 2.71
N ALA A 97 22.12 22.34 3.47
CA ALA A 97 20.80 22.01 2.93
C ALA A 97 20.20 23.21 2.17
N LEU A 98 20.31 24.43 2.72
CA LEU A 98 19.89 25.65 2.03
C LEU A 98 20.64 25.84 0.69
N GLY A 99 21.93 25.55 0.66
CA GLY A 99 22.74 25.58 -0.57
C GLY A 99 22.34 24.53 -1.62
N LEU A 100 21.65 23.45 -1.21
CA LEU A 100 21.18 22.40 -2.12
C LEU A 100 19.79 22.69 -2.72
N VAL A 101 19.09 23.74 -2.27
CA VAL A 101 17.77 24.11 -2.82
C VAL A 101 17.83 24.37 -4.33
N SER A 102 18.96 24.89 -4.83
CA SER A 102 19.18 25.12 -6.26
C SER A 102 19.22 23.85 -7.11
N ARG A 103 19.28 22.66 -6.50
CA ARG A 103 19.18 21.36 -7.19
C ARG A 103 17.74 20.94 -7.47
N ARG A 104 16.75 21.70 -6.96
CA ARG A 104 15.33 21.42 -7.22
C ARG A 104 15.00 21.22 -8.72
N PRO A 105 15.52 22.03 -9.66
CA PRO A 105 15.28 21.82 -11.08
C PRO A 105 15.79 20.47 -11.60
N GLU A 106 16.81 19.85 -10.98
CA GLU A 106 17.25 18.50 -11.36
C GLU A 106 16.14 17.47 -11.11
N LEU A 107 15.46 17.55 -9.96
CA LEU A 107 14.32 16.71 -9.65
C LEU A 107 13.16 16.97 -10.62
N ASP A 108 12.82 18.22 -10.87
CA ASP A 108 11.73 18.56 -11.78
C ASP A 108 12.02 18.05 -13.21
N ASN A 109 13.28 18.05 -13.66
CA ASN A 109 13.68 17.43 -14.91
C ASN A 109 13.49 15.91 -14.92
N TYR A 110 13.81 15.21 -13.82
CA TYR A 110 13.54 13.77 -13.72
C TYR A 110 12.04 13.47 -13.81
N LEU A 111 11.21 14.26 -13.12
CA LEU A 111 9.75 14.13 -13.17
C LEU A 111 9.20 14.44 -14.57
N ALA A 112 9.72 15.47 -15.24
CA ALA A 112 9.34 15.82 -16.60
C ALA A 112 9.65 14.69 -17.59
N ARG A 113 10.80 14.01 -17.45
CA ARG A 113 11.15 12.82 -18.24
C ARG A 113 10.16 11.68 -18.03
N VAL A 114 9.67 11.49 -16.80
CA VAL A 114 8.61 10.49 -16.52
C VAL A 114 7.33 10.81 -17.30
N TRP A 115 6.86 12.06 -17.27
CA TRP A 115 5.72 12.50 -18.09
C TRP A 115 5.97 12.27 -19.58
N ALA A 116 7.12 12.72 -20.09
CA ALA A 116 7.49 12.56 -21.49
C ALA A 116 7.62 11.09 -21.92
N SER A 117 7.97 10.17 -21.02
CA SER A 117 8.02 8.73 -21.33
C SER A 117 6.64 8.08 -21.43
N GLY A 118 5.63 8.67 -20.78
CA GLY A 118 4.30 8.08 -20.66
C GLY A 118 3.28 8.60 -21.66
N PHE A 119 3.50 9.79 -22.22
CA PHE A 119 2.53 10.51 -23.05
C PHE A 119 3.17 11.05 -24.33
N THR A 120 2.39 11.15 -25.40
CA THR A 120 2.79 11.86 -26.62
C THR A 120 2.84 13.37 -26.41
N ASN A 121 3.36 14.12 -27.39
CA ASN A 121 3.39 15.58 -27.30
C ASN A 121 1.97 16.16 -27.29
N GLU A 122 1.10 15.60 -28.11
CA GLU A 122 -0.30 16.01 -28.25
C GLU A 122 -1.07 15.76 -26.94
N GLU A 123 -0.93 14.57 -26.35
CA GLU A 123 -1.54 14.25 -25.06
C GLU A 123 -1.03 15.14 -23.93
N MET A 124 0.28 15.46 -23.91
CA MET A 124 0.82 16.39 -22.93
C MET A 124 0.27 17.82 -23.10
N GLN A 125 0.01 18.26 -24.33
CA GLN A 125 -0.62 19.56 -24.59
C GLN A 125 -2.06 19.59 -24.09
N GLU A 126 -2.83 18.52 -24.34
CA GLU A 126 -4.20 18.38 -23.81
C GLU A 126 -4.20 18.40 -22.28
N LEU A 127 -3.25 17.73 -21.64
CA LEU A 127 -3.09 17.76 -20.19
C LEU A 127 -2.70 19.16 -19.68
N VAL A 128 -1.84 19.89 -20.39
CA VAL A 128 -1.49 21.28 -20.05
C VAL A 128 -2.75 22.16 -20.11
N GLU A 129 -3.57 22.02 -21.15
CA GLU A 129 -4.83 22.75 -21.28
C GLU A 129 -5.79 22.42 -20.12
N PHE A 130 -5.97 21.13 -19.83
CA PHE A 130 -6.79 20.69 -18.70
C PHE A 130 -6.31 21.29 -17.37
N TYR A 131 -5.06 21.08 -16.98
CA TYR A 131 -4.53 21.57 -15.71
C TYR A 131 -4.41 23.11 -15.65
N SER A 132 -4.47 23.80 -16.78
CA SER A 132 -4.52 25.26 -16.83
C SER A 132 -5.93 25.82 -16.59
N SER A 133 -6.98 25.03 -16.85
CA SER A 133 -8.37 25.41 -16.59
C SER A 133 -8.67 25.60 -15.10
N GLU A 134 -9.76 26.30 -14.78
CA GLU A 134 -10.20 26.49 -13.38
C GLU A 134 -10.47 25.15 -12.68
N THR A 135 -11.17 24.24 -13.38
CA THR A 135 -11.47 22.91 -12.85
C THR A 135 -10.22 22.05 -12.70
N GLY A 136 -9.28 22.10 -13.65
CA GLY A 136 -8.04 21.32 -13.57
C GLY A 136 -7.12 21.79 -12.43
N LYS A 137 -7.01 23.10 -12.21
CA LYS A 137 -6.31 23.66 -11.04
C LYS A 137 -6.94 23.20 -9.73
N LYS A 138 -8.26 23.33 -9.62
CA LYS A 138 -9.02 22.87 -8.45
C LYS A 138 -8.84 21.35 -8.23
N PHE A 139 -8.83 20.56 -9.30
CA PHE A 139 -8.57 19.13 -9.22
C PHE A 139 -7.16 18.85 -8.69
N ALA A 140 -6.11 19.46 -9.26
CA ALA A 140 -4.73 19.29 -8.82
C ALA A 140 -4.50 19.67 -7.34
N GLU A 141 -5.24 20.66 -6.84
CA GLU A 141 -5.19 21.07 -5.43
C GLU A 141 -5.96 20.12 -4.49
N LEU A 142 -7.16 19.70 -4.88
CA LEU A 142 -8.03 18.89 -4.03
C LEU A 142 -7.73 17.39 -4.06
N HIS A 143 -7.15 16.89 -5.15
CA HIS A 143 -7.00 15.45 -5.40
C HIS A 143 -6.28 14.70 -4.27
N PRO A 144 -5.15 15.18 -3.69
CA PRO A 144 -4.51 14.49 -2.56
C PRO A 144 -5.42 14.35 -1.33
N GLN A 145 -6.23 15.37 -1.05
CA GLN A 145 -7.19 15.33 0.06
C GLN A 145 -8.31 14.33 -0.23
N LEU A 146 -8.84 14.32 -1.45
CA LEU A 146 -9.88 13.38 -1.88
C LEU A 146 -9.41 11.93 -1.74
N LEU A 147 -8.20 11.61 -2.23
CA LEU A 147 -7.62 10.27 -2.07
C LEU A 147 -7.53 9.86 -0.59
N GLY A 148 -7.14 10.78 0.29
CA GLY A 148 -7.12 10.52 1.73
C GLY A 148 -8.49 10.16 2.30
N VAL A 149 -9.54 10.89 1.89
CA VAL A 149 -10.92 10.64 2.31
C VAL A 149 -11.46 9.32 1.74
N GLU A 150 -11.16 9.02 0.48
CA GLU A 150 -11.54 7.77 -0.18
C GLU A 150 -10.94 6.55 0.53
N MET A 151 -9.66 6.63 0.93
CA MET A 151 -9.01 5.58 1.72
C MET A 151 -9.66 5.39 3.09
N ALA A 152 -10.04 6.48 3.77
CA ALA A 152 -10.76 6.39 5.04
C ALA A 152 -12.15 5.75 4.88
N ALA A 153 -12.87 6.08 3.81
CA ALA A 153 -14.16 5.48 3.48
C ALA A 153 -14.04 3.97 3.22
N ALA A 154 -13.03 3.55 2.45
CA ALA A 154 -12.75 2.14 2.19
C ALA A 154 -12.45 1.37 3.49
N GLN A 155 -11.70 1.96 4.42
CA GLN A 155 -11.42 1.37 5.73
C GLN A 155 -12.67 1.19 6.59
N GLU A 156 -13.57 2.17 6.63
CA GLU A 156 -14.84 2.03 7.35
C GLU A 156 -15.72 0.94 6.74
N TRP A 157 -15.86 0.92 5.42
CA TRP A 157 -16.60 -0.13 4.72
C TRP A 157 -16.03 -1.52 5.02
N GLY A 158 -14.70 -1.68 4.95
CA GLY A 158 -14.02 -2.93 5.27
C GLY A 158 -14.26 -3.40 6.71
N ARG A 159 -14.24 -2.48 7.69
CA ARG A 159 -14.60 -2.79 9.08
C ARG A 159 -16.05 -3.26 9.21
N SER A 160 -16.98 -2.67 8.47
CA SER A 160 -18.38 -3.09 8.46
C SER A 160 -18.56 -4.50 7.90
N VAL A 161 -17.98 -4.76 6.72
CA VAL A 161 -18.02 -6.08 6.06
C VAL A 161 -17.40 -7.16 6.95
N SER A 162 -16.27 -6.87 7.60
CA SER A 162 -15.63 -7.82 8.52
C SER A 162 -16.55 -8.23 9.67
N ARG A 163 -17.27 -7.28 10.30
CA ARG A 163 -18.22 -7.58 11.37
C ARG A 163 -19.35 -8.48 10.87
N GLU A 164 -19.93 -8.15 9.72
CA GLU A 164 -21.01 -8.93 9.12
C GLU A 164 -20.54 -10.36 8.78
N LEU A 165 -19.36 -10.49 8.17
CA LEU A 165 -18.78 -11.78 7.83
C LEU A 165 -18.57 -12.65 9.08
N THR A 166 -17.96 -12.09 10.13
CA THR A 166 -17.74 -12.84 11.38
C THR A 166 -19.05 -13.30 12.00
N GLN A 167 -20.08 -12.44 12.04
CA GLN A 167 -21.40 -12.83 12.56
C GLN A 167 -22.00 -13.99 11.77
N LYS A 168 -21.99 -13.91 10.43
CA LYS A 168 -22.54 -14.97 9.57
C LYS A 168 -21.77 -16.29 9.72
N VAL A 169 -20.44 -16.23 9.71
CA VAL A 169 -19.57 -17.40 9.87
C VAL A 169 -19.78 -18.05 11.24
N SER A 170 -19.89 -17.28 12.33
CA SER A 170 -20.16 -17.84 13.66
C SER A 170 -21.50 -18.56 13.75
N VAL A 171 -22.53 -18.02 13.09
CA VAL A 171 -23.85 -18.68 13.03
C VAL A 171 -23.75 -19.99 12.26
N GLU A 172 -23.13 -19.97 11.07
CA GLU A 172 -23.03 -21.15 10.22
C GLU A 172 -22.19 -22.26 10.88
N LEU A 173 -21.06 -21.91 11.50
CA LEU A 173 -20.23 -22.86 12.23
C LEU A 173 -21.00 -23.52 13.39
N ARG A 174 -21.80 -22.75 14.13
CA ARG A 174 -22.65 -23.33 15.19
C ARG A 174 -23.66 -24.31 14.62
N LEU A 175 -24.35 -23.95 13.53
CA LEU A 175 -25.32 -24.84 12.88
C LEU A 175 -24.65 -26.13 12.37
N SER A 176 -23.46 -26.03 11.80
CA SER A 176 -22.67 -27.19 11.35
C SER A 176 -22.33 -28.10 12.52
N LEU A 177 -21.87 -27.55 13.65
CA LEU A 177 -21.52 -28.34 14.83
C LEU A 177 -22.74 -29.05 15.44
N GLU A 178 -23.89 -28.39 15.49
CA GLU A 178 -25.15 -29.01 15.95
C GLU A 178 -25.60 -30.15 15.01
N ALA A 179 -25.44 -29.98 13.70
CA ALA A 179 -25.73 -31.01 12.72
C ALA A 179 -24.80 -32.23 12.89
N ASP A 180 -23.50 -31.99 13.08
CA ASP A 180 -22.50 -33.04 13.34
C ASP A 180 -22.79 -33.79 14.65
N GLU A 181 -23.12 -33.07 15.74
CA GLU A 181 -23.48 -33.67 17.03
C GLU A 181 -24.75 -34.54 16.91
N LYS A 182 -25.76 -34.07 16.15
CA LYS A 182 -26.97 -34.83 15.88
C LYS A 182 -26.69 -36.08 15.05
N ALA A 183 -25.81 -36.00 14.05
CA ALA A 183 -25.39 -37.14 13.25
C ALA A 183 -24.69 -38.19 14.13
N LEU A 184 -23.81 -37.76 15.03
CA LEU A 184 -23.10 -38.62 15.99
C LEU A 184 -24.05 -39.28 17.02
N ARG A 185 -25.08 -38.55 17.48
CA ARG A 185 -26.11 -39.11 18.38
C ARG A 185 -27.08 -40.05 17.66
N GLY A 186 -27.43 -39.76 16.40
CA GLY A 186 -28.31 -40.59 15.57
C GLY A 186 -27.76 -42.00 15.32
N ASP A 187 -26.44 -42.17 15.37
CA ASP A 187 -25.76 -43.47 15.26
C ASP A 187 -25.83 -44.30 16.57
N THR A 188 -26.38 -43.74 17.67
CA THR A 188 -26.54 -44.43 18.96
C THR A 188 -27.97 -44.89 19.28
N ALA A 189 -28.93 -44.69 18.38
CA ALA A 189 -30.33 -45.10 18.59
C ALA A 189 -30.85 -46.05 17.50
N GLY A 190 -30.46 -47.33 17.57
CA GLY A 190 -31.08 -48.46 16.87
C GLY A 190 -30.53 -49.82 17.36
N PRO A 191 -31.30 -50.92 17.34
CA PRO A 191 -31.79 -51.59 18.55
C PRO A 191 -31.12 -52.95 18.85
N ALA A 192 -31.08 -53.36 20.13
CA ALA A 192 -31.43 -54.71 20.58
C ALA A 192 -31.18 -54.90 22.09
N ALA A 193 -32.25 -54.88 22.88
CA ALA A 193 -32.41 -55.95 23.84
C ALA A 193 -32.75 -57.21 23.03
N ALA A 194 -31.77 -58.10 22.85
CA ALA A 194 -32.00 -59.49 22.47
C ALA A 194 -30.79 -60.34 22.92
N GLU A 195 -31.04 -61.11 23.98
CA GLU A 195 -30.59 -62.50 24.06
C GLU A 195 -29.08 -62.78 24.22
N ALA A 196 -28.66 -62.99 25.45
CA ALA A 196 -27.72 -64.06 25.79
C ALA A 196 -27.82 -64.39 27.29
N ALA A 197 -28.61 -65.41 27.61
CA ALA A 197 -28.43 -66.18 28.84
C ALA A 197 -27.02 -66.81 28.84
N PRO A 198 -26.30 -66.89 29.96
CA PRO A 198 -25.30 -67.92 30.14
C PRO A 198 -25.95 -69.16 30.74
N ALA A 199 -25.58 -70.29 30.14
CA ALA A 199 -25.79 -71.61 30.71
C ALA A 199 -24.94 -71.79 31.98
N GLN A 200 -25.52 -72.57 32.91
CA GLN A 200 -24.97 -73.19 34.12
C GLN A 200 -24.88 -72.31 35.37
#